data_AF-A0A2I0QI59-F1
#
_entry.id   AF-A0A2I0QI59-F1
#
_cell.length_a   1.000
_cell.length_b   1.000
_cell.length_c   1.000
_cell.angle_alpha   90.00
_cell.angle_beta   90.00
_cell.angle_gamma   90.00
#
_symmetry.space_group_name_H-M   'P 1'
#
loop_
_entity.id
_entity.type
_entity.pdbx_description
1 polymer ?
#
loop_
_entity_poly.entity_id
_entity_poly.type
_entity_poly.pdbx_seq_one_letter_code
_entity_poly.pdbx_strand_id
1 'polypeptide(L)'
;MESSTEKIIRMLTEHPKQKWMQKDLAEKSSCSRPYVCKLMKKFRKENIIARPYKNQVVLIGFSKLLNKWANMRKMPEPVFVETSLDEKEIENLLKDKEGYALTLFRAAWYRIKFMRTDSFEIYVQKPEEFINKFGKKVNEPTKFIVYKGDEKIFESTEKTDGFNIVSVVQNYVDLMIAGGSGVRVAYEMAEIYDLMR
;
A
#
# COMPACT_ATOMS: atom_id res chain seq x y z
N MET A 1 7.43 -10.72 -1.67
CA MET A 1 8.53 -10.26 -0.80
C MET A 1 9.04 -8.93 -1.33
N GLU A 2 8.72 -7.87 -0.61
CA GLU A 2 9.13 -6.50 -0.88
C GLU A 2 10.66 -6.35 -1.04
N SER A 3 11.08 -5.58 -2.05
CA SER A 3 12.52 -5.33 -2.30
C SER A 3 13.13 -4.34 -1.29
N SER A 4 14.45 -4.38 -1.11
CA SER A 4 15.19 -3.38 -0.31
C SER A 4 14.94 -1.94 -0.75
N THR A 5 14.81 -1.70 -2.06
CA THR A 5 14.48 -0.36 -2.58
C THR A 5 13.09 0.05 -2.11
N GLU A 6 12.13 -0.85 -2.25
CA GLU A 6 10.72 -0.62 -1.96
C GLU A 6 10.49 -0.32 -0.47
N LYS A 7 11.14 -1.07 0.44
CA LYS A 7 11.15 -0.77 1.89
C LYS A 7 11.54 0.67 2.19
N ILE A 8 12.64 1.15 1.57
CA ILE A 8 13.12 2.51 1.79
C ILE A 8 12.16 3.54 1.19
N ILE A 9 11.60 3.26 0.00
CA ILE A 9 10.62 4.12 -0.64
C ILE A 9 9.38 4.26 0.26
N ARG A 10 8.81 3.14 0.72
CA ARG A 10 7.67 3.10 1.64
C ARG A 10 7.92 3.93 2.89
N MET A 11 9.07 3.75 3.55
CA MET A 11 9.41 4.53 4.74
C MET A 11 9.45 6.04 4.47
N LEU A 12 9.99 6.45 3.32
CA LEU A 12 10.06 7.85 2.94
C LEU A 12 8.67 8.42 2.60
N THR A 13 7.79 7.65 1.96
CA THR A 13 6.45 8.10 1.55
C THR A 13 5.43 8.03 2.67
N GLU A 14 5.53 7.09 3.61
CA GLU A 14 4.64 7.01 4.77
C GLU A 14 4.98 8.08 5.83
N HIS A 15 6.24 8.52 5.89
CA HIS A 15 6.69 9.59 6.78
C HIS A 15 7.40 10.73 6.02
N PRO A 16 6.69 11.45 5.15
CA PRO A 16 7.30 12.38 4.19
C PRO A 16 7.87 13.65 4.84
N LYS A 17 7.35 14.03 6.01
CA LYS A 17 7.85 15.18 6.80
C LYS A 17 9.02 14.81 7.71
N GLN A 18 9.33 13.52 7.86
CA GLN A 18 10.39 13.07 8.74
C GLN A 18 11.76 13.34 8.12
N LYS A 19 12.67 13.87 8.95
CA LYS A 19 14.09 13.95 8.62
C LYS A 19 14.75 12.63 9.00
N TRP A 20 15.23 11.91 8.00
CA TRP A 20 15.80 10.58 8.19
C TRP A 20 17.32 10.63 8.26
N MET A 21 17.93 9.88 9.18
CA MET A 21 19.36 9.57 9.06
C MET A 21 19.53 8.33 8.18
N GLN A 22 20.57 8.31 7.35
CA GLN A 22 20.89 7.11 6.54
C GLN A 22 21.14 5.86 7.39
N LYS A 23 21.59 6.03 8.64
CA LYS A 23 21.73 4.93 9.61
C LYS A 23 20.36 4.33 9.94
N ASP A 24 19.39 5.17 10.27
CA ASP A 24 18.03 4.74 10.61
C ASP A 24 17.34 4.06 9.43
N LEU A 25 17.51 4.61 8.22
CA LEU A 25 17.01 3.99 6.99
C LEU A 25 17.61 2.60 6.77
N ALA A 26 18.91 2.42 7.04
CA ALA A 26 19.56 1.13 6.90
C ALA A 26 19.03 0.12 7.93
N GLU A 27 18.93 0.53 9.19
CA GLU A 27 18.50 -0.32 10.31
C GLU A 27 17.03 -0.73 10.15
N LYS A 28 16.13 0.21 9.91
CA LYS A 28 14.69 -0.08 9.79
C LYS A 28 14.29 -0.80 8.50
N SER A 29 15.04 -0.64 7.41
CA SER A 29 14.80 -1.37 6.16
C SER A 29 15.59 -2.69 6.07
N SER A 30 16.36 -3.03 7.11
CA SER A 30 17.29 -4.17 7.14
C SER A 30 18.23 -4.20 5.92
N CYS A 31 18.66 -3.03 5.47
CA CYS A 31 19.56 -2.86 4.33
C CYS A 31 20.95 -2.44 4.79
N SER A 32 21.97 -2.74 3.97
CA SER A 32 23.33 -2.30 4.28
C SER A 32 23.47 -0.78 4.13
N ARG A 33 24.29 -0.15 5.00
CA ARG A 33 24.59 1.30 4.90
C ARG A 33 25.16 1.71 3.53
N PRO A 34 26.06 0.94 2.88
CA PRO A 34 26.52 1.25 1.53
C PRO A 34 25.39 1.28 0.50
N TYR A 35 24.44 0.34 0.59
CA TYR A 35 23.28 0.29 -0.29
C TYR A 35 22.40 1.53 -0.12
N VAL A 36 22.06 1.90 1.12
CA VAL A 36 21.31 3.13 1.42
C VAL A 36 22.04 4.35 0.89
N CYS A 37 23.37 4.46 1.11
CA CYS A 37 24.16 5.59 0.61
C CYS A 37 24.10 5.70 -0.93
N LYS A 38 24.24 4.57 -1.64
CA LYS A 38 24.11 4.51 -3.10
C LYS A 38 22.71 4.92 -3.56
N LEU A 39 21.66 4.40 -2.92
CA LEU A 39 20.28 4.73 -3.26
C LEU A 39 19.97 6.21 -3.02
N MET A 40 20.39 6.76 -1.87
CA MET A 40 20.19 8.18 -1.55
C MET A 40 20.98 9.10 -2.51
N LYS A 41 22.18 8.69 -2.97
CA LYS A 41 22.88 9.43 -4.04
C LYS A 41 22.07 9.44 -5.34
N LYS A 42 21.45 8.31 -5.71
CA LYS A 42 20.56 8.21 -6.88
C LYS A 42 19.33 9.10 -6.73
N PHE A 43 18.59 8.99 -5.61
CA PHE A 43 17.41 9.80 -5.35
C PHE A 43 17.72 11.31 -5.28
N ARG A 44 18.89 11.70 -4.77
CA ARG A 44 19.33 13.09 -4.82
C ARG A 44 19.56 13.59 -6.24
N LYS A 45 20.24 12.80 -7.10
CA LYS A 45 20.44 13.15 -8.52
C LYS A 45 19.11 13.29 -9.27
N GLU A 46 18.10 12.55 -8.84
CA GLU A 46 16.75 12.60 -9.40
C GLU A 46 15.87 13.69 -8.76
N ASN A 47 16.39 14.55 -7.88
CA ASN A 47 15.63 15.56 -7.13
C ASN A 47 14.46 15.00 -6.31
N ILE A 48 14.58 13.75 -5.85
CA ILE A 48 13.59 13.13 -4.97
C ILE A 48 13.88 13.51 -3.52
N ILE A 49 15.15 13.57 -3.13
CA ILE A 49 15.54 13.93 -1.76
C ILE A 49 16.51 15.11 -1.75
N ALA A 50 16.49 15.86 -0.64
CA ALA A 50 17.56 16.79 -0.29
C ALA A 50 18.40 16.27 0.89
N ARG A 51 19.57 16.87 1.04
CA ARG A 51 20.48 16.63 2.17
C ARG A 51 20.83 17.96 2.83
N PRO A 52 20.00 18.47 3.76
CA PRO A 52 20.27 19.73 4.43
C PRO A 52 21.53 19.66 5.32
N TYR A 53 21.84 18.48 5.88
CA TYR A 53 23.04 18.23 6.69
C TYR A 53 23.69 16.90 6.33
N LYS A 54 24.91 16.67 6.85
CA LYS A 54 25.65 15.41 6.67
C LYS A 54 24.80 14.22 7.13
N ASN A 55 24.63 13.24 6.24
CA ASN A 55 23.86 12.00 6.47
C ASN A 55 22.35 12.14 6.73
N GLN A 56 21.82 13.37 6.81
CA GLN A 56 20.39 13.61 6.88
C GLN A 56 19.77 13.61 5.48
N VAL A 57 18.57 13.05 5.37
CA VAL A 57 17.76 12.92 4.17
C VAL A 57 16.38 13.48 4.45
N VAL A 58 15.88 14.30 3.53
CA VAL A 58 14.50 14.79 3.53
C VAL A 58 13.87 14.55 2.17
N LEU A 59 12.62 14.10 2.14
CA LEU A 59 11.86 13.90 0.91
C LEU A 59 11.38 15.26 0.39
N ILE A 60 11.75 15.59 -0.85
CA ILE A 60 11.34 16.85 -1.53
C ILE A 60 10.53 16.60 -2.80
N GLY A 61 10.69 15.43 -3.43
CA GLY A 61 9.93 15.01 -4.60
C GLY A 61 8.99 13.88 -4.25
N PHE A 62 7.95 14.18 -3.46
CA PHE A 62 7.02 13.18 -2.91
C PHE A 62 6.27 12.45 -4.04
N SER A 63 5.58 13.20 -4.88
CA SER A 63 4.85 12.70 -6.06
C SER A 63 5.75 11.86 -6.99
N LYS A 64 6.99 12.32 -7.23
CA LYS A 64 7.99 11.60 -8.04
C LYS A 64 8.37 10.25 -7.42
N LEU A 65 8.54 10.20 -6.10
CA LEU A 65 8.86 8.95 -5.40
C LEU A 65 7.68 7.98 -5.40
N LEU A 66 6.46 8.50 -5.21
CA LEU A 66 5.24 7.71 -5.21
C LEU A 66 4.98 7.06 -6.58
N ASN A 67 5.12 7.83 -7.67
CA ASN A 67 5.03 7.30 -9.04
C ASN A 67 6.14 6.30 -9.34
N LYS A 68 7.35 6.52 -8.82
CA LYS A 68 8.44 5.55 -8.94
C LYS A 68 8.14 4.25 -8.21
N TRP A 69 7.45 4.33 -7.07
CA TRP A 69 7.00 3.16 -6.32
C TRP A 69 5.98 2.35 -7.14
N ALA A 70 4.94 3.01 -7.65
CA ALA A 70 3.92 2.38 -8.48
C ALA A 70 4.51 1.65 -9.70
N ASN A 71 5.50 2.25 -10.36
CA ASN A 71 6.15 1.65 -11.53
C ASN A 71 7.07 0.46 -11.21
N MET A 72 7.60 0.35 -9.99
CA MET A 72 8.51 -0.76 -9.64
C MET A 72 7.82 -1.93 -8.95
N ARG A 73 6.74 -1.62 -8.23
CA ARG A 73 6.08 -2.58 -7.36
C ARG A 73 5.32 -3.58 -8.21
N LYS A 74 5.35 -4.83 -7.76
CA LYS A 74 4.52 -5.90 -8.29
C LYS A 74 3.52 -6.29 -7.23
N MET A 75 2.24 -6.27 -7.57
CA MET A 75 1.24 -6.84 -6.68
C MET A 75 1.46 -8.35 -6.55
N PRO A 76 1.21 -8.93 -5.37
CA PRO A 76 1.13 -10.38 -5.22
C PRO A 76 0.09 -10.95 -6.18
N GLU A 77 0.28 -12.21 -6.59
CA GLU A 77 -0.75 -12.93 -7.34
C GLU A 77 -2.04 -13.03 -6.50
N PRO A 78 -3.21 -12.70 -7.08
CA PRO A 78 -4.46 -12.77 -6.37
C PRO A 78 -4.91 -14.22 -6.17
N VAL A 79 -5.62 -14.46 -5.08
CA VAL A 79 -6.44 -15.65 -4.85
C VAL A 79 -7.90 -15.22 -4.83
N PHE A 80 -8.71 -15.80 -5.70
CA PHE A 80 -10.14 -15.52 -5.75
C PHE A 80 -10.89 -16.44 -4.81
N VAL A 81 -11.80 -15.87 -4.02
CA VAL A 81 -12.57 -16.61 -3.01
C VAL A 81 -14.05 -16.39 -3.23
N GLU A 82 -14.75 -17.46 -3.61
CA GLU A 82 -16.19 -17.47 -3.72
C GLU A 82 -16.82 -17.69 -2.35
N THR A 83 -17.84 -16.91 -2.03
CA THR A 83 -18.59 -16.98 -0.79
C THR A 83 -20.09 -16.86 -1.04
N SER A 84 -20.89 -17.58 -0.26
CA SER A 84 -22.35 -17.44 -0.26
C SER A 84 -22.83 -16.20 0.49
N LEU A 85 -21.94 -15.58 1.27
CA LEU A 85 -22.27 -14.41 2.10
C LEU A 85 -22.62 -13.21 1.22
N ASP A 86 -23.61 -12.44 1.65
CA ASP A 86 -23.91 -11.15 1.06
C ASP A 86 -22.90 -10.07 1.49
N GLU A 87 -22.98 -8.89 0.88
CA GLU A 87 -22.05 -7.79 1.17
C GLU A 87 -22.13 -7.32 2.62
N LYS A 88 -23.32 -7.25 3.21
CA LYS A 88 -23.53 -6.77 4.57
C LYS A 88 -23.00 -7.77 5.60
N GLU A 89 -23.17 -9.06 5.33
CA GLU A 89 -22.57 -10.14 6.12
C GLU A 89 -21.05 -10.09 6.08
N ILE A 90 -20.46 -9.90 4.89
CA ILE A 90 -19.01 -9.71 4.71
C ILE A 90 -18.53 -8.50 5.52
N GLU A 91 -19.19 -7.35 5.36
CA GLU A 91 -18.83 -6.13 6.09
C GLU A 91 -18.85 -6.35 7.61
N ASN A 92 -19.89 -6.99 8.14
CA ASN A 92 -20.00 -7.27 9.56
C ASN A 92 -18.93 -8.24 10.07
N LEU A 93 -18.53 -9.22 9.27
CA LEU A 93 -17.49 -10.18 9.63
C LEU A 93 -16.07 -9.59 9.58
N LEU A 94 -15.87 -8.58 8.75
CA LEU A 94 -14.58 -7.88 8.62
C LEU A 94 -14.43 -6.76 9.65
N LYS A 95 -15.51 -6.05 9.99
CA LYS A 95 -15.47 -4.95 10.97
C LYS A 95 -14.78 -5.37 12.26
N ASP A 96 -13.86 -4.51 12.70
CA ASP A 96 -13.08 -4.66 13.92
C ASP A 96 -12.25 -5.96 14.02
N LYS A 97 -11.99 -6.64 12.88
CA LYS A 97 -11.08 -7.80 12.83
C LYS A 97 -9.68 -7.40 12.41
N GLU A 98 -8.70 -8.09 12.97
CA GLU A 98 -7.29 -7.94 12.61
C GLU A 98 -6.87 -8.96 11.54
N GLY A 99 -5.61 -8.88 11.11
CA GLY A 99 -5.02 -9.82 10.15
C GLY A 99 -5.38 -9.56 8.69
N TYR A 100 -6.07 -8.44 8.41
CA TYR A 100 -6.38 -8.00 7.05
C TYR A 100 -6.30 -6.48 6.89
N ALA A 101 -6.22 -6.04 5.64
CA ALA A 101 -6.37 -4.63 5.25
C ALA A 101 -7.04 -4.54 3.87
N LEU A 102 -8.09 -3.73 3.74
CA LEU A 102 -8.70 -3.42 2.45
C LEU A 102 -7.70 -2.64 1.59
N THR A 103 -7.68 -2.91 0.29
CA THR A 103 -6.86 -2.23 -0.71
C THR A 103 -7.70 -1.87 -1.96
N LEU A 104 -7.05 -1.32 -2.99
CA LEU A 104 -7.62 -0.99 -4.29
C LEU A 104 -8.93 -0.19 -4.18
N PHE A 105 -9.95 -0.57 -4.95
CA PHE A 105 -11.21 0.14 -5.06
C PHE A 105 -12.02 0.06 -3.77
N ARG A 106 -12.04 -1.10 -3.09
CA ARG A 106 -12.75 -1.25 -1.82
C ARG A 106 -12.20 -0.32 -0.74
N ALA A 107 -10.87 -0.19 -0.64
CA ALA A 107 -10.24 0.79 0.26
C ALA A 107 -10.59 2.23 -0.13
N ALA A 108 -10.48 2.56 -1.42
CA ALA A 108 -10.77 3.89 -1.92
C ALA A 108 -12.24 4.30 -1.70
N TRP A 109 -13.16 3.35 -1.83
CA TRP A 109 -14.58 3.54 -1.54
C TRP A 109 -14.78 4.02 -0.10
N TYR A 110 -14.20 3.34 0.90
CA TYR A 110 -14.34 3.78 2.29
C TYR A 110 -13.64 5.12 2.58
N ARG A 111 -12.67 5.53 1.75
CA ARG A 111 -11.97 6.80 1.91
C ARG A 111 -12.70 7.99 1.29
N ILE A 112 -13.11 7.87 0.03
CA ILE A 112 -13.57 9.02 -0.77
C ILE A 112 -14.94 8.81 -1.41
N LYS A 113 -15.54 7.61 -1.27
CA LYS A 113 -16.88 7.26 -1.79
C LYS A 113 -17.06 7.57 -3.30
N PHE A 114 -15.98 7.46 -4.07
CA PHE A 114 -15.96 7.86 -5.48
C PHE A 114 -16.39 6.75 -6.44
N MET A 115 -15.84 5.54 -6.26
CA MET A 115 -16.14 4.38 -7.11
C MET A 115 -16.29 3.14 -6.22
N ARG A 116 -17.41 2.43 -6.38
CA ARG A 116 -17.69 1.18 -5.68
C ARG A 116 -17.58 0.01 -6.65
N THR A 117 -16.96 -1.07 -6.20
CA THR A 117 -16.89 -2.36 -6.91
C THR A 117 -17.68 -3.42 -6.15
N ASP A 118 -18.06 -4.50 -6.82
CA ASP A 118 -18.75 -5.63 -6.17
C ASP A 118 -17.76 -6.53 -5.39
N SER A 119 -16.48 -6.45 -5.73
CA SER A 119 -15.40 -7.19 -5.08
C SER A 119 -14.87 -6.48 -3.82
N PHE A 120 -14.37 -7.28 -2.89
CA PHE A 120 -13.55 -6.86 -1.75
C PHE A 120 -12.11 -7.22 -2.07
N GLU A 121 -11.33 -6.21 -2.46
CA GLU A 121 -9.89 -6.36 -2.63
C GLU A 121 -9.19 -6.20 -1.28
N ILE A 122 -8.44 -7.23 -0.87
CA ILE A 122 -7.98 -7.36 0.51
C ILE A 122 -6.59 -7.96 0.60
N TYR A 123 -5.71 -7.35 1.39
CA TYR A 123 -4.50 -8.03 1.88
C TYR A 123 -4.82 -8.82 3.14
N VAL A 124 -4.32 -10.05 3.21
CA VAL A 124 -4.47 -10.90 4.39
C VAL A 124 -3.12 -11.47 4.82
N GLN A 125 -2.88 -11.54 6.13
CA GLN A 125 -1.63 -12.10 6.67
C GLN A 125 -1.54 -13.60 6.42
N LYS A 126 -2.68 -14.30 6.57
CA LYS A 126 -2.78 -15.75 6.45
C LYS A 126 -3.90 -16.14 5.48
N PRO A 127 -3.59 -16.22 4.17
CA PRO A 127 -4.59 -16.51 3.14
C PRO A 127 -5.40 -17.78 3.38
N GLU A 128 -4.75 -18.88 3.78
CA GLU A 128 -5.44 -20.16 3.99
C GLU A 128 -6.47 -20.11 5.13
N GLU A 129 -6.14 -19.45 6.26
CA GLU A 129 -7.09 -19.24 7.36
C GLU A 129 -8.26 -18.35 6.92
N PHE A 130 -7.98 -17.32 6.12
CA PHE A 130 -9.01 -16.44 5.57
C PHE A 130 -9.94 -17.20 4.62
N ILE A 131 -9.39 -17.97 3.68
CA ILE A 131 -10.16 -18.76 2.72
C ILE A 131 -11.08 -19.72 3.48
N ASN A 132 -10.54 -20.54 4.38
CA ASN A 132 -11.32 -21.52 5.15
C ASN A 132 -12.48 -20.89 5.95
N LYS A 133 -12.33 -19.64 6.37
CA LYS A 133 -13.37 -18.92 7.12
C LYS A 133 -14.44 -18.31 6.20
N PHE A 134 -14.04 -17.74 5.07
CA PHE A 134 -14.92 -16.91 4.26
C PHE A 134 -15.50 -17.62 3.04
N GLY A 135 -14.91 -18.72 2.57
CA GLY A 135 -15.42 -19.41 1.41
C GLY A 135 -14.48 -20.46 0.83
N LYS A 136 -14.47 -20.59 -0.50
CA LYS A 136 -13.61 -21.55 -1.22
C LYS A 136 -12.84 -20.86 -2.32
N LYS A 137 -11.63 -21.35 -2.59
CA LYS A 137 -10.81 -20.86 -3.69
C LYS A 137 -11.45 -21.21 -5.03
N VAL A 138 -11.45 -20.25 -5.95
CA VAL A 138 -11.92 -20.40 -7.33
C VAL A 138 -10.91 -19.83 -8.32
N ASN A 139 -11.08 -20.11 -9.61
CA ASN A 139 -10.15 -19.71 -10.67
C ASN A 139 -10.50 -18.36 -11.31
N GLU A 140 -11.70 -17.84 -11.07
CA GLU A 140 -12.20 -16.60 -11.67
C GLU A 140 -12.45 -15.53 -10.59
N PRO A 141 -12.32 -14.23 -10.91
CA PRO A 141 -12.65 -13.15 -9.99
C PRO A 141 -14.09 -13.25 -9.46
N THR A 142 -14.24 -13.12 -8.14
CA THR A 142 -15.53 -13.18 -7.44
C THR A 142 -15.58 -12.09 -6.36
N LYS A 143 -16.43 -12.25 -5.34
CA LYS A 143 -16.62 -11.27 -4.26
C LYS A 143 -15.36 -10.96 -3.48
N PHE A 144 -14.41 -11.88 -3.36
CA PHE A 144 -13.14 -11.61 -2.70
C PHE A 144 -11.97 -11.77 -3.67
N ILE A 145 -11.13 -10.74 -3.72
CA ILE A 145 -9.83 -10.77 -4.39
C ILE A 145 -8.77 -10.61 -3.30
N VAL A 146 -8.19 -11.75 -2.92
CA VAL A 146 -7.31 -11.87 -1.76
C VAL A 146 -5.86 -11.84 -2.18
N TYR A 147 -5.09 -10.94 -1.60
CA TYR A 147 -3.65 -10.83 -1.79
C TYR A 147 -2.93 -11.22 -0.50
N LYS A 148 -1.85 -11.99 -0.61
CA LYS A 148 -0.98 -12.24 0.55
C LYS A 148 -0.26 -10.94 0.93
N GLY A 149 -0.56 -10.41 2.12
CA GLY A 149 0.07 -9.19 2.61
C GLY A 149 1.45 -9.45 3.24
N ASP A 150 2.41 -8.58 2.96
CA ASP A 150 3.67 -8.52 3.70
C ASP A 150 3.46 -7.73 5.02
N GLU A 151 4.23 -8.03 6.07
CA GLU A 151 4.08 -7.39 7.41
C GLU A 151 4.03 -5.86 7.35
N LYS A 152 4.84 -5.26 6.48
CA LYS A 152 4.92 -3.80 6.28
C LYS A 152 3.63 -3.15 5.81
N ILE A 153 2.74 -3.89 5.13
CA ILE A 153 1.43 -3.37 4.74
C ILE A 153 0.57 -3.11 5.98
N PHE A 154 0.69 -3.96 7.00
CA PHE A 154 -0.15 -3.90 8.19
C PHE A 154 0.36 -2.89 9.23
N GLU A 155 1.66 -2.57 9.23
CA GLU A 155 2.29 -1.58 10.13
C GLU A 155 1.70 -0.16 9.99
N SER A 156 1.24 0.19 8.79
CA SER A 156 0.73 1.52 8.45
C SER A 156 -0.76 1.48 8.06
N THR A 157 -1.51 0.51 8.59
CA THR A 157 -2.96 0.45 8.36
C THR A 157 -3.68 1.55 9.12
N GLU A 158 -4.77 2.03 8.52
CA GLU A 158 -5.67 3.03 9.08
C GLU A 158 -7.04 2.39 9.31
N LYS A 159 -7.76 2.88 10.32
CA LYS A 159 -9.11 2.40 10.62
C LYS A 159 -10.15 3.42 10.18
N THR A 160 -11.05 3.00 9.28
CA THR A 160 -12.14 3.84 8.76
C THR A 160 -13.43 3.04 8.74
N ASP A 161 -14.52 3.59 9.29
CA ASP A 161 -15.83 2.91 9.39
C ASP A 161 -15.77 1.49 10.02
N GLY A 162 -14.79 1.25 10.91
CA GLY A 162 -14.54 -0.04 11.55
C GLY A 162 -13.69 -1.02 10.74
N PHE A 163 -13.27 -0.67 9.53
CA PHE A 163 -12.42 -1.50 8.67
C PHE A 163 -10.95 -1.11 8.79
N ASN A 164 -10.07 -2.11 8.74
CA ASN A 164 -8.65 -1.90 8.50
C ASN A 164 -8.42 -1.67 7.01
N ILE A 165 -7.75 -0.57 6.67
CA ILE A 165 -7.48 -0.13 5.30
C ILE A 165 -5.97 0.14 5.18
N VAL A 166 -5.37 -0.23 4.06
CA VAL A 166 -3.96 0.13 3.79
C VAL A 166 -3.75 1.65 3.83
N SER A 167 -2.54 2.12 4.15
CA SER A 167 -2.21 3.55 4.16
C SER A 167 -2.63 4.26 2.86
N VAL A 168 -2.90 5.56 2.94
CA VAL A 168 -3.27 6.37 1.75
C VAL A 168 -2.27 6.18 0.60
N VAL A 169 -0.97 6.21 0.90
CA VAL A 169 0.10 6.06 -0.11
C VAL A 169 0.13 4.65 -0.71
N GLN A 170 -0.11 3.61 0.10
CA GLN A 170 -0.21 2.23 -0.39
C GLN A 170 -1.44 2.06 -1.28
N ASN A 171 -2.59 2.63 -0.89
CA ASN A 171 -3.81 2.55 -1.69
C ASN A 171 -3.64 3.24 -3.05
N TYR A 172 -3.01 4.42 -3.08
CA TYR A 172 -2.67 5.12 -4.32
C TYR A 172 -1.80 4.24 -5.23
N VAL A 173 -0.72 3.67 -4.67
CA VAL A 173 0.19 2.81 -5.42
C VAL A 173 -0.51 1.56 -5.96
N ASP A 174 -1.34 0.91 -5.15
CA ASP A 174 -2.14 -0.25 -5.57
C ASP A 174 -3.04 0.10 -6.77
N LEU A 175 -3.76 1.22 -6.69
CA LEU A 175 -4.65 1.69 -7.76
C LEU A 175 -3.91 2.06 -9.05
N MET A 176 -2.73 2.68 -8.92
CA MET A 176 -1.89 3.00 -10.07
C MET A 176 -1.40 1.73 -10.79
N ILE A 177 -1.06 0.68 -10.03
CA ILE A 177 -0.65 -0.62 -10.59
C ILE A 177 -1.82 -1.32 -11.29
N ALA A 178 -3.03 -1.24 -10.72
CA ALA A 178 -4.21 -1.84 -11.32
C ALA A 178 -4.55 -1.27 -12.72
N GLY A 179 -4.13 -0.03 -13.01
CA GLY A 179 -4.36 0.60 -14.31
C GLY A 179 -5.83 0.93 -14.55
N GLY A 180 -6.17 1.31 -15.79
CA GLY A 180 -7.54 1.60 -16.20
C GLY A 180 -8.23 2.62 -15.28
N SER A 181 -9.42 2.27 -14.77
CA SER A 181 -10.16 3.09 -13.79
C SER A 181 -9.38 3.33 -12.49
N GLY A 182 -8.45 2.44 -12.12
CA GLY A 182 -7.62 2.59 -10.93
C GLY A 182 -6.80 3.88 -10.96
N VAL A 183 -6.24 4.24 -12.12
CA VAL A 183 -5.49 5.49 -12.29
C VAL A 183 -6.36 6.71 -12.00
N ARG A 184 -7.62 6.69 -12.47
CA ARG A 184 -8.57 7.78 -12.20
C ARG A 184 -8.86 7.91 -10.71
N VAL A 185 -9.19 6.79 -10.04
CA VAL A 185 -9.45 6.80 -8.59
C VAL A 185 -8.22 7.23 -7.80
N ALA A 186 -7.02 6.83 -8.24
CA ALA A 186 -5.77 7.24 -7.60
C ALA A 186 -5.57 8.77 -7.67
N TYR A 187 -5.88 9.41 -8.80
CA TYR A 187 -5.79 10.87 -8.92
C TYR A 187 -6.80 11.60 -8.03
N GLU A 188 -8.05 11.14 -7.98
CA GLU A 188 -9.06 11.72 -7.07
C GLU A 188 -8.61 11.61 -5.60
N MET A 189 -8.04 10.46 -5.22
CA MET A 189 -7.42 10.31 -3.90
C MET A 189 -6.22 11.24 -3.71
N ALA A 190 -5.39 11.41 -4.74
CA ALA A 190 -4.20 12.24 -4.65
C ALA A 190 -4.54 13.73 -4.45
N GLU A 191 -5.63 14.21 -5.02
CA GLU A 191 -6.12 15.57 -4.80
C GLU A 191 -6.64 15.76 -3.37
N ILE A 192 -7.47 14.84 -2.87
CA ILE A 192 -8.06 14.93 -1.52
C ILE A 192 -6.99 14.84 -0.43
N TYR A 193 -5.96 14.01 -0.62
CA TYR A 193 -4.92 13.76 0.38
C TYR A 193 -3.60 14.50 0.13
N ASP A 194 -3.56 15.45 -0.81
CA ASP A 194 -2.37 16.26 -1.14
C ASP A 194 -1.13 15.39 -1.46
N LEU A 195 -1.32 14.37 -2.30
CA LEU A 195 -0.24 13.45 -2.70
C LEU A 195 0.59 13.98 -3.88
N MET A 196 0.17 15.09 -4.51
CA MET A 196 0.82 15.66 -5.70
C MET A 196 1.76 16.85 -5.41
N ARG A 197 2.03 17.13 -4.14
CA ARG A 197 3.01 18.13 -3.70
C ARG A 197 4.46 17.84 -4.08
#